data_AF-A0A1B7WJB2-F1
#
_entry.id   AF-A0A1B7WJB2-F1
#
_cell.length_a   1.000
_cell.length_b   1.000
_cell.length_c   1.000
_cell.angle_alpha   90.00
_cell.angle_beta   90.00
_cell.angle_gamma   90.00
#
_symmetry.space_group_name_H-M   'P 1'
#
loop_
_entity.id
_entity.type
_entity.pdbx_description
1 polymer ?
#
loop_
_entity_poly.entity_id
_entity_poly.type
_entity_poly.pdbx_seq_one_letter_code
_entity_poly.pdbx_strand_id
1 'polypeptide(L)'
;MSDELSLPIILPIGAIFFEILFLLAAIPIEASVLNQWLKFDKKTSIFYAITINVFSSVIGWIIFFMIEPILPTTIKSELINYVFFNKLKDTSISSLIILLSFTIFLATFLVKFLIMKMLIIVMDEGGKKTETDIISSQQRAIYMNIAKLQNTNLVIAILIANSLSYTAITIILLIRSLYSGR
;
A
#
# COMPACT_ATOMS: atom_id res chain seq x y z
N MET A 1 40.21 11.46 -20.40
CA MET A 1 39.22 12.49 -20.01
C MET A 1 38.01 11.75 -19.50
N SER A 2 38.08 11.38 -18.23
CA SER A 2 37.06 10.66 -17.48
C SER A 2 36.36 11.70 -16.60
N ASP A 3 35.55 12.53 -17.24
CA ASP A 3 34.79 13.56 -16.55
C ASP A 3 33.42 13.02 -16.18
N GLU A 4 33.22 12.98 -14.86
CA GLU A 4 31.96 13.21 -14.17
C GLU A 4 30.85 12.18 -14.36
N LEU A 5 31.05 11.05 -13.69
CA LEU A 5 29.97 10.31 -13.04
C LEU A 5 29.43 11.16 -11.86
N SER A 6 28.86 12.33 -12.16
CA SER A 6 28.17 13.19 -11.19
C SER A 6 26.80 12.57 -10.89
N LEU A 7 26.80 11.39 -10.27
CA LEU A 7 25.62 10.94 -9.55
C LEU A 7 25.48 11.90 -8.37
N PRO A 8 24.35 12.63 -8.23
CA PRO A 8 24.05 13.23 -6.95
C PRO A 8 23.77 12.07 -5.99
N ILE A 9 24.81 11.54 -5.34
CA ILE A 9 24.69 10.53 -4.29
C ILE A 9 24.25 11.27 -3.02
N ILE A 10 23.05 11.85 -3.08
CA ILE A 10 22.31 12.21 -1.88
C ILE A 10 21.51 10.94 -1.58
N LEU A 11 22.11 10.00 -0.86
CA LEU A 11 21.41 8.81 -0.40
C LEU A 11 20.14 9.26 0.32
N PRO A 12 18.95 8.79 -0.08
CA PRO A 12 17.69 9.26 0.47
C PRO A 12 17.40 8.59 1.81
N ILE A 13 18.32 8.74 2.76
CA ILE A 13 18.28 8.09 4.07
C ILE A 13 16.97 8.43 4.79
N GLY A 14 16.51 9.69 4.66
CA GLY A 14 15.24 10.14 5.20
C GLY A 14 14.05 9.36 4.65
N ALA A 15 13.98 9.16 3.34
CA ALA A 15 12.89 8.40 2.71
C ALA A 15 12.89 6.94 3.18
N ILE A 16 14.07 6.31 3.30
CA ILE A 16 14.20 4.93 3.80
C ILE A 16 13.73 4.83 5.26
N PHE A 17 14.15 5.76 6.13
CA PHE A 17 13.72 5.78 7.53
C PHE A 17 12.21 6.00 7.66
N PHE A 18 11.63 6.93 6.89
CA PHE A 18 10.19 7.17 6.91
C PHE A 18 9.41 5.97 6.35
N GLU A 19 9.89 5.32 5.30
CA GLU A 19 9.26 4.12 4.75
C GLU A 19 9.22 2.99 5.79
N ILE A 20 10.34 2.74 6.49
CA ILE A 20 10.40 1.75 7.57
C ILE A 20 9.42 2.12 8.69
N LEU A 21 9.35 3.40 9.07
CA LEU A 21 8.42 3.88 10.10
C LEU A 21 6.96 3.69 9.67
N PHE A 22 6.63 3.98 8.42
CA PHE A 22 5.28 3.80 7.88
C PHE A 22 4.88 2.33 7.80
N LEU A 23 5.80 1.45 7.39
CA LEU A 23 5.58 0.00 7.42
C LEU A 23 5.37 -0.50 8.86
N LEU A 24 6.18 -0.03 9.81
CA LEU A 24 6.07 -0.41 11.21
C LEU A 24 4.75 0.06 11.85
N ALA A 25 4.21 1.19 11.41
CA ALA A 25 2.91 1.68 11.85
C ALA A 25 1.75 0.96 11.14
N ALA A 26 1.83 0.76 9.82
CA ALA A 26 0.75 0.18 9.02
C ALA A 26 0.55 -1.31 9.32
N ILE A 27 1.61 -2.11 9.39
CA ILE A 27 1.52 -3.57 9.51
C ILE A 27 0.70 -4.01 10.74
N PRO A 28 0.92 -3.49 11.96
CA PRO A 28 0.12 -3.85 13.12
C PRO A 28 -1.36 -3.43 13.01
N ILE A 29 -1.62 -2.25 12.43
CA ILE A 29 -2.98 -1.73 12.22
C ILE A 29 -3.72 -2.66 11.26
N GLU A 30 -3.13 -2.96 10.11
CA GLU A 30 -3.77 -3.82 9.11
C GLU A 30 -3.92 -5.25 9.59
N ALA A 31 -2.92 -5.80 10.30
CA ALA A 31 -3.03 -7.13 10.90
C ALA A 31 -4.20 -7.22 11.89
N SER A 32 -4.42 -6.17 12.68
CA SER A 32 -5.54 -6.10 13.63
C SER A 32 -6.89 -6.06 12.91
N VAL A 33 -7.01 -5.26 11.84
CA VAL A 33 -8.22 -5.20 11.02
C VAL A 33 -8.48 -6.53 10.32
N LEU A 34 -7.47 -7.15 9.72
CA LEU A 34 -7.60 -8.45 9.05
C LEU A 34 -8.02 -9.55 10.05
N ASN A 35 -7.48 -9.56 11.27
CA ASN A 35 -7.88 -10.49 12.32
C ASN A 35 -9.35 -10.30 12.72
N GLN A 36 -9.79 -9.06 12.92
CA GLN A 36 -11.15 -8.76 13.38
C GLN A 36 -12.21 -8.99 12.28
N TRP A 37 -11.93 -8.55 11.06
CA TRP A 37 -12.92 -8.51 9.96
C TRP A 37 -12.95 -9.80 9.13
N LEU A 38 -11.80 -10.44 8.93
CA LEU A 38 -11.71 -11.68 8.13
C LEU A 38 -11.58 -12.93 8.99
N LYS A 39 -11.52 -12.79 10.31
CA LYS A 39 -11.43 -13.89 11.28
C LYS A 39 -10.24 -14.83 11.05
N PHE A 40 -9.18 -14.35 10.40
CA PHE A 40 -7.92 -15.09 10.30
C PHE A 40 -7.26 -15.20 11.68
N ASP A 41 -6.48 -16.25 11.90
CA ASP A 41 -5.66 -16.37 13.10
C ASP A 41 -4.60 -15.25 13.15
N LYS A 42 -4.12 -14.94 14.35
CA LYS A 42 -3.18 -13.81 14.56
C LYS A 42 -1.92 -13.93 13.69
N LYS A 43 -1.39 -15.14 13.52
CA LYS A 43 -0.15 -15.37 12.75
C LYS A 43 -0.39 -15.11 11.27
N THR A 44 -1.49 -15.63 10.73
CA THR A 44 -1.89 -15.42 9.34
C THR A 44 -2.23 -13.96 9.05
N SER A 45 -2.92 -13.26 9.95
CA SER A 45 -3.19 -11.82 9.79
C SER A 45 -1.91 -10.98 9.73
N ILE A 46 -0.94 -11.27 10.61
CA ILE A 46 0.36 -10.59 10.60
C ILE A 46 1.11 -10.91 9.30
N PHE A 47 1.14 -12.18 8.89
CA PHE A 47 1.79 -12.60 7.64
C PHE A 47 1.21 -11.88 6.41
N TYR A 48 -0.12 -11.86 6.29
CA TYR A 48 -0.78 -11.15 5.20
C TYR A 48 -0.50 -9.65 5.26
N ALA A 49 -0.61 -9.01 6.43
CA ALA A 49 -0.33 -7.58 6.58
C ALA A 49 1.11 -7.22 6.19
N ILE A 50 2.11 -7.99 6.62
CA ILE A 50 3.50 -7.80 6.20
C ILE A 50 3.61 -7.90 4.69
N THR A 51 3.07 -8.99 4.12
CA THR A 51 3.20 -9.29 2.69
C THR A 51 2.56 -8.19 1.84
N ILE A 52 1.29 -7.86 2.08
CA ILE A 52 0.58 -6.85 1.29
C ILE A 52 1.22 -5.46 1.38
N ASN A 53 1.73 -5.07 2.55
CA ASN A 53 2.36 -3.75 2.72
C ASN A 53 3.72 -3.70 2.02
N VAL A 54 4.59 -4.69 2.24
CA VAL A 54 5.91 -4.72 1.60
C VAL A 54 5.80 -4.80 0.08
N PHE A 55 4.96 -5.68 -0.45
CA PHE A 55 4.77 -5.78 -1.90
C PHE A 55 4.17 -4.49 -2.48
N SER A 56 3.18 -3.89 -1.81
CA SER A 56 2.60 -2.62 -2.27
C SER A 56 3.63 -1.49 -2.26
N SER A 57 4.50 -1.41 -1.26
CA SER A 57 5.59 -0.42 -1.20
C SER A 57 6.58 -0.62 -2.34
N VAL A 58 7.02 -1.86 -2.58
CA VAL A 58 7.94 -2.18 -3.69
C VAL A 58 7.32 -1.81 -5.04
N ILE A 59 6.04 -2.16 -5.27
CA ILE A 59 5.31 -1.78 -6.49
C ILE A 59 5.22 -0.26 -6.61
N GLY A 60 4.94 0.46 -5.52
CA GLY A 60 4.89 1.91 -5.49
C GLY A 60 6.22 2.54 -5.92
N TRP A 61 7.34 2.04 -5.39
CA TRP A 61 8.68 2.50 -5.79
C TRP A 61 9.00 2.19 -7.25
N ILE A 62 8.65 0.99 -7.75
CA ILE A 62 8.83 0.64 -9.17
C ILE A 62 8.05 1.61 -10.06
N ILE A 63 6.78 1.87 -9.74
CA ILE A 63 5.94 2.82 -10.49
C ILE A 63 6.54 4.23 -10.44
N PHE A 64 6.99 4.67 -9.26
CA PHE A 64 7.63 5.97 -9.10
C PHE A 64 8.85 6.12 -10.03
N PHE A 65 9.77 5.14 -10.03
CA PHE A 65 10.96 5.20 -10.87
C PHE A 65 10.67 5.05 -12.37
N MET A 66 9.57 4.40 -12.75
CA MET A 66 9.12 4.33 -14.14
C MET A 66 8.52 5.65 -14.64
N ILE A 67 7.82 6.37 -13.76
CA ILE A 67 7.11 7.61 -14.08
C ILE A 67 8.04 8.83 -13.99
N GLU A 68 8.93 8.89 -12.99
CA GLU A 68 9.87 9.99 -12.75
C GLU A 68 10.61 10.53 -14.00
N PRO A 69 11.16 9.70 -14.91
CA PRO A 69 11.89 10.20 -16.07
C PRO A 69 10.99 10.84 -17.14
N ILE A 70 9.69 10.57 -17.11
CA ILE A 70 8.71 11.06 -18.09
C ILE A 70 8.13 12.42 -17.64
N LEU A 71 8.33 12.81 -16.36
CA LEU A 71 7.75 14.03 -15.82
C LEU A 71 8.44 15.30 -16.34
N PRO A 72 7.66 16.38 -16.58
CA PRO A 72 8.20 17.71 -16.81
C PRO A 72 9.11 18.14 -15.65
N THR A 73 10.18 18.86 -15.97
CA THR A 73 11.23 19.25 -15.01
C THR A 73 10.69 19.95 -13.76
N THR A 74 9.69 20.82 -13.92
CA THR A 74 9.03 21.55 -12.81
C THR A 74 8.32 20.62 -11.83
N ILE A 75 7.54 19.66 -12.34
CA ILE A 75 6.80 18.70 -11.50
C ILE A 75 7.77 17.73 -10.85
N LYS A 76 8.80 17.31 -11.59
CA LYS A 76 9.84 16.40 -11.10
C LYS A 76 10.59 16.99 -9.90
N SER A 77 11.01 18.25 -9.98
CA SER A 77 11.73 18.90 -8.88
C SER A 77 10.87 19.05 -7.63
N GLU A 78 9.58 19.39 -7.77
CA GLU A 78 8.67 19.49 -6.64
C GLU A 78 8.35 18.11 -6.04
N LEU A 79 8.17 17.09 -6.87
CA LEU A 79 7.95 15.72 -6.41
C LEU A 79 9.15 15.18 -5.62
N ILE A 80 10.37 15.37 -6.13
CA ILE A 80 11.62 15.02 -5.43
C ILE A 80 11.72 15.81 -4.12
N ASN A 81 11.46 17.11 -4.12
CA ASN A 81 11.49 17.92 -2.91
C ASN A 81 10.46 17.46 -1.86
N TYR A 82 9.27 17.08 -2.31
CA TYR A 82 8.22 16.57 -1.44
C TYR A 82 8.58 15.20 -0.87
N VAL A 83 9.01 14.25 -1.71
CA VAL A 83 9.32 12.88 -1.29
C VAL A 83 10.51 12.85 -0.33
N PHE A 84 11.59 13.58 -0.62
CA PHE A 84 12.81 13.53 0.21
C PHE A 84 12.79 14.51 1.37
N PHE A 85 12.20 15.70 1.21
CA PHE A 85 12.27 16.77 2.21
C PHE A 85 10.93 17.13 2.83
N ASN A 86 9.79 16.61 2.33
CA ASN A 86 8.43 16.98 2.75
C ASN A 86 8.23 18.50 2.73
N LYS A 87 8.75 19.15 1.69
CA LYS A 87 8.65 20.60 1.47
C LYS A 87 8.03 20.85 0.11
N LEU A 88 7.00 21.69 0.09
CA LEU A 88 6.41 22.23 -1.13
C LEU A 88 6.89 23.67 -1.29
N LYS A 89 7.48 24.00 -2.44
CA LYS A 89 7.96 25.37 -2.67
C LYS A 89 6.88 26.22 -3.33
N ASP A 90 6.06 25.63 -4.19
CA ASP A 90 4.99 26.33 -4.89
C ASP A 90 3.60 25.91 -4.37
N THR A 91 2.88 26.87 -3.79
CA THR A 91 1.53 26.67 -3.26
C THR A 91 0.52 26.35 -4.36
N SER A 92 0.78 26.76 -5.60
CA SER A 92 -0.08 26.52 -6.78
C SER A 92 -0.24 25.03 -7.10
N ILE A 93 0.73 24.21 -6.68
CA ILE A 93 0.77 22.77 -6.92
C ILE A 93 0.08 21.98 -5.79
N SER A 94 -0.33 22.64 -4.69
CA SER A 94 -0.94 21.99 -3.52
C SER A 94 -2.20 21.19 -3.89
N SER A 95 -3.08 21.75 -4.73
CA SER A 95 -4.30 21.05 -5.17
C SER A 95 -3.99 19.79 -5.98
N LEU A 96 -2.95 19.85 -6.83
CA LEU A 96 -2.49 18.71 -7.61
C LEU A 96 -1.93 17.60 -6.69
N ILE A 97 -1.23 17.97 -5.62
CA ILE A 97 -0.66 17.02 -4.66
C ILE A 97 -1.75 16.36 -3.80
N ILE A 98 -2.80 17.09 -3.42
CA ILE A 98 -3.96 16.50 -2.74
C ILE A 98 -4.63 15.47 -3.66
N LEU A 99 -4.86 15.83 -4.93
CA LEU A 99 -5.43 14.92 -5.92
C LEU A 99 -4.53 13.68 -6.15
N LEU A 100 -3.22 13.90 -6.23
CA LEU A 100 -2.23 12.83 -6.38
C LEU A 100 -2.23 11.90 -5.16
N SER A 101 -2.25 12.45 -3.94
CA SER A 101 -2.31 11.69 -2.69
C SER A 101 -3.57 10.82 -2.62
N PHE A 102 -4.73 11.38 -3.00
CA PHE A 102 -5.98 10.63 -3.08
C PHE A 102 -5.92 9.51 -4.13
N THR A 103 -5.31 9.78 -5.28
CA THR A 103 -5.11 8.79 -6.34
C THR A 103 -4.18 7.67 -5.89
N ILE A 104 -3.07 7.99 -5.22
CA ILE A 104 -2.12 7.02 -4.65
C ILE A 104 -2.80 6.16 -3.59
N PHE A 105 -3.63 6.76 -2.74
CA PHE A 105 -4.41 6.03 -1.74
C PHE A 105 -5.32 4.97 -2.39
N LEU A 106 -6.08 5.35 -3.42
CA LEU A 106 -6.96 4.45 -4.17
C LEU A 106 -6.17 3.37 -4.92
N ALA A 107 -5.09 3.75 -5.61
CA ALA A 107 -4.24 2.82 -6.33
C ALA A 107 -3.60 1.79 -5.38
N THR A 108 -3.11 2.24 -4.22
CA THR A 108 -2.55 1.38 -3.18
C THR A 108 -3.59 0.40 -2.65
N PHE A 109 -4.81 0.87 -2.38
CA PHE A 109 -5.91 0.01 -1.99
C PHE A 109 -6.17 -1.09 -3.03
N LEU A 110 -6.23 -0.75 -4.33
CA LEU A 110 -6.44 -1.72 -5.40
C LEU A 110 -5.30 -2.75 -5.48
N VAL A 111 -4.04 -2.29 -5.38
CA VAL A 111 -2.87 -3.17 -5.38
C VAL A 111 -2.92 -4.13 -4.20
N LYS A 112 -3.19 -3.63 -2.98
CA LYS A 112 -3.34 -4.46 -1.78
C LYS A 112 -4.46 -5.48 -1.91
N PHE A 113 -5.60 -5.07 -2.46
CA PHE A 113 -6.73 -5.96 -2.73
C PHE A 113 -6.35 -7.10 -3.68
N LEU A 114 -5.67 -6.80 -4.79
CA LEU A 114 -5.23 -7.79 -5.76
C LEU A 114 -4.21 -8.77 -5.14
N ILE A 115 -3.20 -8.25 -4.43
CA ILE A 115 -2.21 -9.10 -3.75
C ILE A 115 -2.88 -10.02 -2.75
N MET A 116 -3.78 -9.48 -1.91
CA MET A 116 -4.48 -10.27 -0.91
C MET A 116 -5.30 -11.40 -1.55
N LYS A 117 -6.04 -11.09 -2.62
CA LYS A 117 -6.81 -12.09 -3.35
C LYS A 117 -5.91 -13.20 -3.91
N MET A 118 -4.77 -12.83 -4.49
CA MET A 118 -3.79 -13.80 -5.00
C MET A 118 -3.23 -14.67 -3.86
N LEU A 119 -2.88 -14.07 -2.72
CA LEU A 119 -2.34 -14.80 -1.57
C LEU A 119 -3.35 -15.81 -1.01
N ILE A 120 -4.63 -15.42 -0.88
CA ILE A 120 -5.68 -16.34 -0.43
C ILE A 120 -5.84 -17.50 -1.40
N ILE A 121 -5.85 -17.26 -2.71
CA ILE A 121 -5.96 -18.32 -3.72
C ILE A 121 -4.79 -19.29 -3.62
N VAL A 122 -3.55 -18.76 -3.60
CA VAL A 122 -2.34 -19.60 -3.51
C VAL A 122 -2.30 -20.41 -2.22
N MET A 123 -2.76 -19.85 -1.10
CA MET A 123 -2.78 -20.54 0.19
C MET A 123 -3.95 -21.52 0.35
N ASP A 124 -5.12 -21.24 -0.24
CA ASP A 124 -6.30 -22.12 -0.22
C ASP A 124 -6.13 -23.32 -1.16
N GLU A 125 -5.52 -23.12 -2.34
CA GLU A 125 -5.16 -24.19 -3.28
C GLU A 125 -4.07 -25.12 -2.73
N GLY A 126 -3.19 -24.61 -1.86
CA GLY A 126 -2.20 -25.41 -1.14
C GLY A 126 -2.80 -26.39 -0.12
N GLY A 127 -4.05 -26.18 0.31
CA GLY A 127 -4.74 -27.00 1.31
C GLY A 127 -5.83 -27.93 0.78
N LYS A 128 -6.29 -27.75 -0.48
CA LYS A 128 -7.47 -28.45 -1.05
C LYS A 128 -7.13 -29.39 -2.22
N LYS A 129 -6.17 -30.30 -2.02
CA LYS A 129 -5.95 -31.42 -2.97
C LYS A 129 -6.77 -32.68 -2.66
N THR A 130 -7.80 -32.58 -1.83
CA THR A 130 -8.69 -33.71 -1.55
C THR A 130 -10.13 -33.21 -1.55
N GLU A 131 -11.03 -33.95 -2.19
CA GLU A 131 -12.47 -33.68 -2.34
C GLU A 131 -12.87 -32.84 -3.57
N THR A 132 -12.45 -33.30 -4.75
CA THR A 132 -13.33 -33.27 -5.93
C THR A 132 -14.53 -34.19 -5.69
N ASP A 133 -15.53 -33.70 -4.96
CA ASP A 133 -16.86 -34.33 -4.95
C ASP A 133 -17.86 -33.47 -5.73
N ILE A 134 -18.71 -34.17 -6.45
CA ILE A 134 -19.59 -33.72 -7.53
C ILE A 134 -20.62 -32.71 -6.98
N ILE A 135 -20.39 -31.41 -7.17
CA ILE A 135 -21.29 -30.36 -6.67
C ILE A 135 -22.44 -30.13 -7.67
N SER A 136 -23.67 -30.36 -7.22
CA SER A 136 -24.91 -30.07 -7.96
C SER A 136 -25.09 -28.57 -8.26
N SER A 137 -25.82 -28.22 -9.32
CA SER A 137 -25.98 -26.83 -9.80
C SER A 137 -26.56 -25.86 -8.76
N GLN A 138 -27.37 -26.34 -7.82
CA GLN A 138 -27.91 -25.56 -6.70
C GLN A 138 -26.86 -25.26 -5.61
N GLN A 139 -26.02 -26.24 -5.27
CA GLN A 139 -24.90 -26.03 -4.34
C GLN A 139 -23.87 -25.07 -4.95
N ARG A 140 -23.67 -25.09 -6.27
CA ARG A 140 -22.79 -24.14 -6.97
C ARG A 140 -23.28 -22.69 -6.85
N ALA A 141 -24.60 -22.45 -6.91
CA ALA A 141 -25.18 -21.11 -6.71
C ALA A 141 -25.03 -20.61 -5.26
N ILE A 142 -25.17 -21.48 -4.27
CA ILE A 142 -24.96 -21.16 -2.85
C ILE A 142 -23.48 -20.86 -2.58
N TYR A 143 -22.56 -21.68 -3.11
CA TYR A 143 -21.13 -21.43 -3.04
C TYR A 143 -20.74 -20.10 -3.70
N MET A 144 -21.33 -19.76 -4.85
CA MET A 144 -21.10 -18.47 -5.52
C MET A 144 -21.59 -17.28 -4.67
N ASN A 145 -22.73 -17.40 -3.98
CA ASN A 145 -23.21 -16.36 -3.08
C ASN A 145 -22.34 -16.20 -1.82
N ILE A 146 -21.87 -17.30 -1.24
CA ILE A 146 -20.95 -17.28 -0.09
C ILE A 146 -19.59 -16.69 -0.50
N ALA A 147 -19.05 -17.08 -1.66
CA ALA A 147 -17.81 -16.51 -2.20
C ALA A 147 -17.97 -15.02 -2.52
N LYS A 148 -19.14 -14.57 -2.97
CA LYS A 148 -19.44 -13.15 -3.21
C LYS A 148 -19.50 -12.35 -1.90
N LEU A 149 -20.12 -12.88 -0.85
CA LEU A 149 -20.12 -12.27 0.48
C LEU A 149 -18.71 -12.20 1.09
N GLN A 150 -17.91 -13.25 0.94
CA GLN A 150 -16.51 -13.26 1.38
C GLN A 150 -15.67 -12.22 0.63
N ASN A 151 -15.88 -12.06 -0.70
CA ASN A 151 -15.23 -11.00 -1.46
C ASN A 151 -15.65 -9.61 -0.98
N THR A 152 -16.93 -9.36 -0.68
CA THR A 152 -17.39 -8.07 -0.15
C THR A 152 -16.73 -7.76 1.20
N ASN A 153 -16.70 -8.73 2.11
CA ASN A 153 -16.03 -8.56 3.41
C ASN A 153 -14.53 -8.30 3.25
N LEU A 154 -13.89 -8.93 2.27
CA LEU A 154 -12.48 -8.71 1.95
C LEU A 154 -12.19 -7.31 1.39
N VAL A 155 -13.00 -6.85 0.43
CA VAL A 155 -12.91 -5.48 -0.11
C VAL A 155 -13.02 -4.46 1.03
N ILE A 156 -14.05 -4.60 1.88
CA ILE A 156 -14.31 -3.69 2.99
C ILE A 156 -13.17 -3.74 4.02
N ALA A 157 -12.72 -4.93 4.42
CA ALA A 157 -11.64 -5.08 5.39
C ALA A 157 -10.35 -4.42 4.90
N ILE A 158 -9.97 -4.61 3.63
CA ILE A 158 -8.77 -4.01 3.06
C ILE A 158 -8.92 -2.49 2.93
N LEU A 159 -10.11 -2.01 2.58
CA LEU A 159 -10.37 -0.57 2.49
C LEU A 159 -10.26 0.10 3.86
N ILE A 160 -10.85 -0.50 4.89
CA ILE A 160 -10.77 0.00 6.28
C ILE A 160 -9.33 -0.05 6.78
N ALA A 161 -8.63 -1.17 6.56
CA ALA A 161 -7.23 -1.34 6.91
C ALA A 161 -6.37 -0.23 6.27
N ASN A 162 -6.51 -0.03 4.95
CA ASN A 162 -5.75 0.99 4.23
C ASN A 162 -6.08 2.41 4.72
N SER A 163 -7.36 2.70 4.97
CA SER A 163 -7.81 4.00 5.49
C SER A 163 -7.22 4.32 6.86
N LEU A 164 -7.23 3.35 7.78
CA LEU A 164 -6.67 3.51 9.12
C LEU A 164 -5.15 3.67 9.08
N SER A 165 -4.44 2.87 8.27
CA SER A 165 -3.00 3.00 8.08
C SER A 165 -2.61 4.36 7.52
N TYR A 166 -3.29 4.83 6.46
CA TYR A 166 -3.02 6.14 5.88
C TYR A 166 -3.37 7.30 6.82
N THR A 167 -4.39 7.14 7.65
CA THR A 167 -4.71 8.10 8.71
C THR A 167 -3.57 8.18 9.73
N ALA A 168 -3.06 7.03 10.19
CA ALA A 168 -1.93 6.99 11.11
C ALA A 168 -0.65 7.60 10.50
N ILE A 169 -0.35 7.26 9.24
CA ILE A 169 0.78 7.85 8.49
C ILE A 169 0.62 9.37 8.37
N THR A 170 -0.58 9.86 8.08
CA THR A 170 -0.87 11.30 8.00
C THR A 170 -0.65 11.99 9.35
N ILE A 171 -1.03 11.36 10.47
CA ILE A 171 -0.75 11.88 11.81
C ILE A 171 0.76 11.95 12.07
N ILE A 172 1.53 10.91 11.70
CA ILE A 172 2.99 10.91 11.82
C ILE A 172 3.60 12.06 11.02
N LEU A 173 3.13 12.27 9.77
CA LEU A 173 3.58 13.36 8.92
C LEU A 173 3.22 14.75 9.49
N LEU A 174 2.03 14.89 10.08
CA LEU A 174 1.58 16.14 10.70
C LEU A 174 2.45 16.48 11.91
N ILE A 175 2.74 15.50 12.77
CA ILE A 175 3.65 15.67 13.91
C ILE A 175 5.01 16.14 13.42
N ARG A 176 5.59 15.47 12.42
CA ARG A 176 6.88 15.88 11.81
C ARG A 176 6.81 17.32 11.28
N SER A 177 5.74 17.69 10.59
CA SER A 177 5.57 19.03 10.03
C SER A 177 5.55 20.11 11.12
N LEU A 178 4.93 19.84 12.27
CA LEU A 178 4.91 20.76 13.40
C LEU A 178 6.30 20.94 14.04
N TYR A 179 7.09 19.87 14.13
CA TYR A 179 8.45 19.94 14.68
C TYR A 179 9.46 20.54 13.72
N SER A 180 9.32 20.33 12.41
CA SER A 180 10.24 20.85 11.39
C SER A 180 9.98 22.31 11.00
N GLY A 181 8.85 22.88 11.42
CA GLY A 181 8.49 24.29 11.22
C GLY A 181 8.95 25.23 12.36
N ARG A 182 9.71 24.71 13.33
CA ARG A 182 10.51 25.47 14.29
C ARG A 182 11.98 25.44 13.88
#